data_AF-V4B1Q4-F1
#
_entry.id   AF-V4B1Q4-F1
#
_cell.length_a   1.000
_cell.length_b   1.000
_cell.length_c   1.000
_cell.angle_alpha   90.00
_cell.angle_beta   90.00
_cell.angle_gamma   90.00
#
_symmetry.space_group_name_H-M   'P 1'
#
loop_
_entity.id
_entity.type
_entity.pdbx_description
1 polymer ?
#
loop_
_entity_poly.entity_id
_entity_poly.type
_entity_poly.pdbx_seq_one_letter_code
_entity_poly.pdbx_strand_id
1 'polypeptide(L)'
;FAQRNCLESGGWGPPNYTNCRRINLIGLKRETDDVKEGKLVTTPERTLETLANLTTDGEQFAAGDVEVSVQILMDVVDITNDDPNVVIGKPELKNFAESASNILDADDEEWITLAEEGKSGIAVMMDTVDAMAKLSSSRLKNSESITASTDKMGDLTDIEFPKPAASTYPEWLKSSSNKALVKKDTLGDYYEDNKDIGYNAVFYNDISKIVEGKILYPGDTIDSQKNKTVDINSKILAFSINPPPTGKLDPPIELSFQHLSDNYSSPTCVFLDLKAPYDKRGRWSTEGCKTESTSNPNVTICKCDHLTNFAILMSPGKTPIKHIQALSIISAVGCAISMCCLLFTIVVYVYLWRYVKSDKAIILLNLCVTLIIAYIIFLVGVNRTDIKPFCQTVAVLLHFFFLVVFFLMLAEGIPVIIIGVSLAVTQLEGYGNDDYCWLSLESGLLWAFVGPALAVILVNTIIMIKVLTVMFSTTTMVTKSMKEKGSHDAFNQCFMNMLYDTGHLF
;
A
#
# COMPACT_ATOMS: atom_id res chain seq x y z
N PHE A 1 37.64 9.25 11.91
CA PHE A 1 37.23 10.09 13.06
C PHE A 1 35.71 10.00 13.19
N ALA A 2 35.13 10.02 14.39
CA ALA A 2 33.67 9.99 14.55
C ALA A 2 33.09 11.42 14.51
N GLN A 3 31.85 11.56 14.05
CA GLN A 3 31.11 12.82 14.05
C GLN A 3 29.81 12.66 14.86
N ARG A 4 29.23 13.75 15.37
CA ARG A 4 27.95 13.70 16.06
C ARG A 4 27.22 15.02 15.90
N ASN A 5 25.96 14.97 15.45
CA ASN A 5 25.18 16.15 15.16
C ASN A 5 24.36 16.59 16.39
N CYS A 6 24.27 17.90 16.62
CA CYS A 6 23.34 18.47 17.59
C CYS A 6 21.99 18.69 16.90
N LEU A 7 20.92 18.13 17.46
CA LEU A 7 19.56 18.24 16.93
C LEU A 7 18.95 19.60 17.30
N GLU A 8 18.04 20.11 16.48
CA GLU A 8 17.32 21.37 16.73
C GLU A 8 16.53 21.36 18.05
N SER A 9 16.17 20.16 18.54
CA SER A 9 15.53 19.95 19.85
C SER A 9 16.46 20.18 21.05
N GLY A 10 17.74 20.48 20.83
CA GLY A 10 18.74 20.70 21.88
C GLY A 10 19.36 19.40 22.44
N GLY A 11 19.06 18.25 21.83
CA GLY A 11 19.67 16.97 22.15
C GLY A 11 20.80 16.58 21.17
N TRP A 12 21.69 15.69 21.58
CA TRP A 12 22.64 15.09 20.65
C TRP A 12 22.00 13.95 19.86
N GLY A 13 22.15 13.95 18.53
CA GLY A 13 21.80 12.82 17.67
C GLY A 13 22.71 11.61 17.90
N PRO A 14 22.49 10.49 17.20
CA PRO A 14 23.39 9.34 17.28
C PRO A 14 24.81 9.71 16.78
N PRO A 15 25.87 9.10 17.35
CA PRO A 15 27.22 9.23 16.81
C PRO A 15 27.31 8.56 15.43
N ASN A 16 28.08 9.18 14.54
CA ASN A 16 28.30 8.73 13.18
C ASN A 16 29.74 8.20 13.05
N TYR A 17 29.85 6.92 12.68
CA TYR A 17 31.11 6.18 12.56
C TYR A 17 31.53 5.93 11.10
N THR A 18 30.96 6.63 10.11
CA THR A 18 31.26 6.44 8.68
C THR A 18 32.72 6.68 8.30
N ASN A 19 33.46 7.45 9.11
CA ASN A 19 34.91 7.68 8.91
C ASN A 19 35.77 6.89 9.91
N CYS A 20 35.20 5.90 10.61
CA CYS A 20 35.91 4.98 11.49
C CYS A 20 36.08 3.64 10.79
N ARG A 21 37.32 3.15 10.74
CA ARG A 21 37.71 1.95 9.98
C ARG A 21 38.72 1.15 10.79
N ARG A 22 38.60 -0.18 10.78
CA ARG A 22 39.58 -1.08 11.40
C ARG A 22 40.90 -1.07 10.62
N ILE A 23 42.01 -1.15 11.35
CA ILE A 23 43.37 -1.00 10.79
C ILE A 23 43.69 -2.13 9.80
N ASN A 24 43.25 -3.35 10.09
CA ASN A 24 43.37 -4.52 9.22
C ASN A 24 42.67 -4.30 7.87
N LEU A 25 41.45 -3.77 7.85
CA LEU A 25 40.70 -3.47 6.62
C LEU A 25 41.36 -2.35 5.82
N ILE A 26 41.89 -1.32 6.48
CA ILE A 26 42.67 -0.27 5.80
C ILE A 26 43.93 -0.86 5.15
N GLY A 27 44.63 -1.76 5.86
CA GLY A 27 45.81 -2.44 5.34
C GLY A 27 45.49 -3.25 4.09
N LEU A 28 44.45 -4.08 4.16
CA LEU A 28 43.99 -4.90 3.04
C LEU A 28 43.52 -4.07 1.84
N LYS A 29 42.80 -2.96 2.09
CA LYS A 29 42.37 -2.03 1.05
C LYS A 29 43.58 -1.44 0.32
N ARG A 30 44.60 -1.01 1.07
CA ARG A 30 45.82 -0.44 0.47
C ARG A 30 46.57 -1.46 -0.37
N GLU A 31 46.70 -2.69 0.10
CA GLU A 31 47.28 -3.79 -0.70
C GLU A 31 46.49 -4.02 -1.99
N THR A 32 45.15 -4.01 -1.91
CA THR A 32 44.27 -4.18 -3.07
C THR A 32 44.40 -3.01 -4.07
N ASP A 33 44.54 -1.77 -3.59
CA ASP A 33 44.81 -0.60 -4.42
C ASP A 33 46.15 -0.71 -5.16
N ASP A 34 47.20 -1.16 -4.45
CA ASP A 34 48.51 -1.37 -5.06
C ASP A 34 48.45 -2.44 -6.17
N VAL A 35 47.56 -3.45 -6.05
CA VAL A 35 47.31 -4.44 -7.12
C VAL A 35 46.57 -3.82 -8.30
N LYS A 36 45.50 -3.08 -8.02
CA LYS A 36 44.69 -2.41 -9.06
C LYS A 36 45.52 -1.44 -9.89
N GLU A 37 46.47 -0.74 -9.25
CA GLU A 37 47.40 0.17 -9.90
C GLU A 37 48.62 -0.53 -10.55
N GLY A 38 48.70 -1.86 -10.48
CA GLY A 38 49.79 -2.65 -11.07
C GLY A 38 51.13 -2.53 -10.34
N LYS A 39 51.15 -2.01 -9.11
CA LYS A 39 52.35 -1.87 -8.27
C LYS A 39 52.70 -3.16 -7.53
N LEU A 40 51.72 -4.01 -7.29
CA LEU A 40 51.87 -5.28 -6.58
C LEU A 40 51.31 -6.44 -7.41
N VAL A 41 52.07 -7.52 -7.55
CA VAL A 41 51.59 -8.77 -8.16
C VAL A 41 51.08 -9.67 -7.04
N THR A 42 49.83 -9.47 -6.61
CA THR A 42 49.11 -10.47 -5.82
C THR A 42 47.84 -10.89 -6.53
N THR A 43 47.43 -12.14 -6.32
CA THR A 43 46.20 -12.66 -6.90
C THR A 43 44.99 -12.24 -6.06
N PRO A 44 43.84 -11.96 -6.68
CA PRO A 44 42.59 -11.65 -5.97
C PRO A 44 42.17 -12.72 -4.94
N GLU A 45 42.65 -13.95 -5.11
CA GLU A 45 42.47 -15.08 -4.19
C GLU A 45 42.86 -14.73 -2.75
N ARG A 46 44.07 -14.17 -2.55
CA ARG A 46 44.59 -13.84 -1.22
C ARG A 46 43.79 -12.72 -0.57
N THR A 47 43.35 -11.74 -1.36
CA THR A 47 42.51 -10.65 -0.88
C THR A 47 41.17 -11.18 -0.38
N LEU A 48 40.54 -12.07 -1.14
CA LEU A 48 39.26 -12.69 -0.77
C LEU A 48 39.38 -13.60 0.46
N GLU A 49 40.43 -14.41 0.56
CA GLU A 49 40.68 -15.23 1.75
C GLU A 49 40.90 -14.37 3.00
N THR A 50 41.70 -13.31 2.88
CA THR A 50 41.96 -12.40 3.99
C THR A 50 40.68 -11.67 4.40
N LEU A 51 39.90 -11.17 3.44
CA LEU A 51 38.63 -10.51 3.72
C LEU A 51 37.61 -11.47 4.37
N ALA A 52 37.50 -12.71 3.88
CA ALA A 52 36.64 -13.73 4.48
C ALA A 52 36.99 -13.96 5.96
N ASN A 53 38.27 -14.10 6.28
CA ASN A 53 38.71 -14.22 7.67
C ASN A 53 38.37 -12.96 8.50
N LEU A 54 38.65 -11.76 7.99
CA LEU A 54 38.38 -10.50 8.71
C LEU A 54 36.89 -10.22 8.94
N THR A 55 36.02 -10.79 8.10
CA THR A 55 34.56 -10.61 8.19
C THR A 55 33.87 -11.67 9.04
N THR A 56 34.54 -12.78 9.36
CA THR A 56 33.95 -13.92 10.09
C THR A 56 33.87 -13.68 11.60
N ASP A 57 34.63 -12.73 12.15
CA ASP A 57 34.85 -12.60 13.61
C ASP A 57 33.64 -12.14 14.46
N GLY A 58 32.42 -12.02 13.89
CA GLY A 58 31.21 -11.70 14.65
C GLY A 58 31.25 -10.34 15.36
N GLU A 59 32.23 -9.50 15.03
CA GLU A 59 32.35 -8.12 15.50
C GLU A 59 31.38 -7.24 14.71
N GLN A 60 30.66 -6.36 15.41
CA GLN A 60 29.79 -5.38 14.77
C GLN A 60 30.60 -4.49 13.81
N PHE A 61 30.19 -4.45 12.55
CA PHE A 61 30.75 -3.55 11.57
C PHE A 61 30.29 -2.12 11.84
N ALA A 62 31.21 -1.17 11.92
CA ALA A 62 30.86 0.24 11.80
C ALA A 62 30.60 0.59 10.31
N ALA A 63 29.85 1.65 10.03
CA ALA A 63 29.60 2.11 8.67
C ALA A 63 30.88 2.26 7.81
N GLY A 64 31.96 2.77 8.38
CA GLY A 64 33.22 2.87 7.65
C GLY A 64 33.87 1.52 7.32
N ASP A 65 33.67 0.49 8.15
CA ASP A 65 34.13 -0.88 7.86
C ASP A 65 33.31 -1.50 6.73
N VAL A 66 31.99 -1.30 6.73
CA VAL A 66 31.09 -1.73 5.66
C VAL A 66 31.52 -1.08 4.33
N GLU A 67 31.70 0.24 4.32
CA GLU A 67 32.11 1.00 3.13
C GLU A 67 33.40 0.45 2.52
N VAL A 68 34.45 0.28 3.34
CA VAL A 68 35.76 -0.21 2.87
C VAL A 68 35.66 -1.64 2.39
N SER A 69 34.92 -2.50 3.10
CA SER A 69 34.79 -3.91 2.72
C SER A 69 34.06 -4.07 1.38
N VAL A 70 33.00 -3.28 1.14
CA VAL A 70 32.32 -3.23 -0.17
C VAL A 70 33.28 -2.73 -1.26
N GLN A 71 34.09 -1.70 -0.99
CA GLN A 71 35.08 -1.21 -1.95
C GLN A 71 36.15 -2.25 -2.29
N ILE A 72 36.63 -3.04 -1.30
CA ILE A 72 37.58 -4.14 -1.55
C ILE A 72 36.95 -5.17 -2.50
N LEU A 73 35.70 -5.57 -2.26
CA LEU A 73 35.00 -6.51 -3.15
C LEU A 73 34.83 -5.95 -4.57
N MET A 74 34.48 -4.67 -4.71
CA MET A 74 34.42 -4.00 -6.00
C MET A 74 35.77 -4.02 -6.72
N ASP A 75 36.85 -3.65 -6.02
CA ASP A 75 38.19 -3.62 -6.62
C ASP A 75 38.63 -5.02 -7.07
N VAL A 76 38.30 -6.07 -6.30
CA VAL A 76 38.54 -7.47 -6.70
C VAL A 76 37.80 -7.82 -7.98
N VAL A 77 36.53 -7.40 -8.11
CA VAL A 77 35.74 -7.61 -9.34
C VAL A 77 36.36 -6.87 -10.52
N ASP A 78 36.76 -5.60 -10.34
CA ASP A 78 37.41 -4.79 -11.38
C ASP A 78 38.72 -5.43 -11.85
N ILE A 79 39.61 -5.81 -10.92
CA ILE A 79 40.88 -6.48 -11.22
C ILE A 79 40.64 -7.78 -12.00
N THR A 80 39.65 -8.56 -11.58
CA THR A 80 39.29 -9.82 -12.25
C THR A 80 38.75 -9.55 -13.66
N ASN A 81 37.94 -8.52 -13.84
CA ASN A 81 37.39 -8.15 -15.14
C ASN A 81 38.50 -7.69 -16.11
N ASP A 82 39.44 -6.86 -15.63
CA ASP A 82 40.50 -6.25 -16.42
C ASP A 82 41.58 -7.24 -16.88
N ASP A 83 41.93 -8.23 -16.04
CA ASP A 83 42.89 -9.28 -16.42
C ASP A 83 42.18 -10.58 -16.85
N PRO A 84 42.16 -10.92 -18.15
CA PRO A 84 41.54 -12.15 -18.63
C PRO A 84 42.24 -13.44 -18.16
N ASN A 85 43.46 -13.37 -17.64
CA ASN A 85 44.19 -14.54 -17.13
C ASN A 85 43.82 -14.90 -15.70
N VAL A 86 43.16 -13.99 -14.96
CA VAL A 86 42.68 -14.25 -13.62
C VAL A 86 41.39 -15.06 -13.71
N VAL A 87 41.44 -16.31 -13.25
CA VAL A 87 40.27 -17.20 -13.19
C VAL A 87 39.88 -17.40 -11.74
N ILE A 88 38.69 -16.94 -11.38
CA ILE A 88 38.13 -17.18 -10.06
C ILE A 88 37.52 -18.58 -10.04
N GLY A 89 38.07 -19.45 -9.20
CA GLY A 89 37.57 -20.79 -8.95
C GLY A 89 36.48 -20.84 -7.88
N LYS A 90 36.06 -22.07 -7.53
CA LYS A 90 35.03 -22.29 -6.51
C LYS A 90 35.43 -21.81 -5.10
N PRO A 91 36.67 -22.02 -4.62
CA PRO A 91 37.08 -21.56 -3.29
C PRO A 91 37.02 -20.03 -3.16
N GLU A 92 37.46 -19.32 -4.19
CA GLU A 92 37.47 -17.85 -4.21
C GLU A 92 36.05 -17.29 -4.25
N LEU A 93 35.19 -17.91 -5.06
CA LEU A 93 33.76 -17.63 -5.14
C LEU A 93 33.04 -17.87 -3.80
N LYS A 94 33.40 -18.94 -3.09
CA LYS A 94 32.92 -19.20 -1.74
C LYS A 94 33.35 -18.09 -0.77
N ASN A 95 34.65 -17.73 -0.76
CA ASN A 95 35.16 -16.66 0.10
C ASN A 95 34.49 -15.31 -0.20
N PHE A 96 34.30 -14.98 -1.48
CA PHE A 96 33.57 -13.78 -1.90
C PHE A 96 32.14 -13.76 -1.34
N ALA A 97 31.41 -14.88 -1.48
CA ALA A 97 30.03 -14.98 -1.02
C ALA A 97 29.92 -14.97 0.51
N GLU A 98 30.86 -15.61 1.22
CA GLU A 98 30.93 -15.56 2.68
C GLU A 98 31.24 -14.15 3.18
N SER A 99 32.24 -13.46 2.61
CA SER A 99 32.51 -12.05 2.92
C SER A 99 31.28 -11.18 2.66
N ALA A 100 30.65 -11.35 1.50
CA ALA A 100 29.47 -10.60 1.13
C ALA A 100 28.31 -10.82 2.12
N SER A 101 28.06 -12.07 2.51
CA SER A 101 27.04 -12.41 3.50
C SER A 101 27.35 -11.77 4.86
N ASN A 102 28.58 -11.91 5.35
CA ASN A 102 28.99 -11.36 6.64
C ASN A 102 28.90 -9.83 6.69
N ILE A 103 29.23 -9.15 5.58
CA ILE A 103 29.11 -7.69 5.48
C ILE A 103 27.63 -7.26 5.46
N LEU A 104 26.77 -8.03 4.78
CA LEU A 104 25.32 -7.78 4.74
C LEU A 104 24.64 -7.97 6.10
N ASP A 105 25.22 -8.79 6.99
CA ASP A 105 24.75 -8.99 8.37
C ASP A 105 25.09 -7.81 9.31
N ALA A 106 25.77 -6.76 8.82
CA ALA A 106 25.98 -5.53 9.58
C ALA A 106 24.65 -4.85 9.95
N ASP A 107 24.64 -4.13 11.08
CA ASP A 107 23.43 -3.47 11.60
C ASP A 107 22.80 -2.52 10.56
N ASP A 108 21.47 -2.59 10.42
CA ASP A 108 20.70 -1.83 9.42
C ASP A 108 20.99 -0.31 9.47
N GLU A 109 21.22 0.23 10.67
CA GLU A 109 21.52 1.67 10.90
C GLU A 109 22.83 2.12 10.21
N GLU A 110 23.83 1.24 10.12
CA GLU A 110 25.13 1.56 9.53
C GLU A 110 25.00 1.67 7.99
N TRP A 111 24.22 0.78 7.37
CA TRP A 111 23.89 0.86 5.94
C TRP A 111 23.06 2.10 5.58
N ILE A 112 22.08 2.45 6.43
CA ILE A 112 21.27 3.67 6.25
C ILE A 112 22.17 4.90 6.31
N THR A 113 23.08 4.96 7.29
CA THR A 113 24.02 6.08 7.45
C THR A 113 24.92 6.25 6.22
N LEU A 114 25.44 5.15 5.65
CA LEU A 114 26.22 5.19 4.41
C LEU A 114 25.42 5.73 3.22
N ALA A 115 24.16 5.29 3.10
CA ALA A 115 23.28 5.75 2.04
C ALA A 115 22.93 7.24 2.18
N GLU A 116 22.85 7.79 3.40
CA GLU A 116 22.64 9.22 3.68
C GLU A 116 23.84 10.09 3.33
N GLU A 117 25.05 9.58 3.54
CA GLU A 117 26.27 10.28 3.14
C GLU A 117 26.60 10.16 1.64
N GLY A 118 25.84 9.36 0.89
CA GLY A 118 26.07 9.12 -0.54
C GLY A 118 27.35 8.31 -0.83
N LYS A 119 27.78 7.50 0.14
CA LYS A 119 28.92 6.57 0.07
C LYS A 119 28.51 5.21 -0.52
N SER A 120 29.44 4.25 -0.60
CA SER A 120 29.20 2.88 -1.07
C SER A 120 28.13 2.19 -0.22
N GLY A 121 26.88 2.26 -0.69
CA GLY A 121 25.71 1.70 0.00
C GLY A 121 25.30 0.32 -0.53
N ILE A 122 24.13 -0.13 -0.10
CA ILE A 122 23.60 -1.46 -0.41
C ILE A 122 23.43 -1.72 -1.92
N ALA A 123 23.11 -0.68 -2.70
CA ALA A 123 23.01 -0.74 -4.16
C ALA A 123 24.34 -1.14 -4.81
N VAL A 124 25.45 -0.58 -4.33
CA VAL A 124 26.80 -0.86 -4.82
C VAL A 124 27.19 -2.30 -4.49
N MET A 125 26.84 -2.76 -3.29
CA MET A 125 27.04 -4.15 -2.89
C MET A 125 26.30 -5.13 -3.81
N MET A 126 25.03 -4.86 -4.11
CA MET A 126 24.24 -5.69 -5.04
C MET A 126 24.83 -5.72 -6.46
N ASP A 127 25.27 -4.56 -6.98
CA ASP A 127 25.92 -4.47 -8.28
C ASP A 127 27.26 -5.23 -8.31
N THR A 128 28.03 -5.17 -7.24
CA THR A 128 29.29 -5.92 -7.07
C THR A 128 29.06 -7.43 -7.11
N VAL A 129 28.03 -7.91 -6.40
CA VAL A 129 27.67 -9.34 -6.39
C VAL A 129 27.20 -9.79 -7.78
N ASP A 130 26.37 -9.00 -8.49
CA ASP A 130 25.92 -9.33 -9.84
C ASP A 130 27.09 -9.33 -10.85
N ALA A 131 28.00 -8.37 -10.75
CA ALA A 131 29.21 -8.31 -11.58
C ALA A 131 30.11 -9.52 -11.36
N MET A 132 30.36 -9.91 -10.10
CA MET A 132 31.14 -11.11 -9.78
C MET A 132 30.48 -12.38 -10.32
N ALA A 133 29.16 -12.49 -10.19
CA ALA A 133 28.40 -13.63 -10.72
C ALA A 133 28.46 -13.69 -12.25
N LYS A 134 28.44 -12.55 -12.96
CA LYS A 134 28.61 -12.50 -14.41
C LYS A 134 30.01 -12.94 -14.84
N LEU A 135 31.04 -12.53 -14.11
CA LEU A 135 32.42 -12.94 -14.37
C LEU A 135 32.58 -14.45 -14.19
N SER A 136 32.05 -15.01 -13.10
CA SER A 136 32.12 -16.44 -12.83
C SER A 136 31.42 -17.27 -13.92
N SER A 137 30.25 -16.82 -14.40
CA SER A 137 29.52 -17.51 -15.47
C SER A 137 30.22 -17.47 -16.83
N SER A 138 30.93 -16.38 -17.13
CA SER A 138 31.69 -16.26 -18.39
C SER A 138 32.98 -17.09 -18.42
N ARG A 139 33.65 -17.29 -17.26
CA ARG A 139 35.00 -17.87 -17.19
C ARG A 139 35.03 -19.32 -16.71
N LEU A 140 34.00 -19.81 -16.01
CA LEU A 140 33.92 -21.21 -15.57
C LEU A 140 33.35 -22.12 -16.66
N LYS A 141 34.26 -22.75 -17.42
CA LYS A 141 33.92 -23.91 -18.25
C LYS A 141 33.77 -25.13 -17.34
N ASN A 142 32.54 -25.37 -16.89
CA ASN A 142 32.05 -26.48 -16.06
C ASN A 142 32.05 -26.25 -14.53
N SER A 143 30.84 -26.45 -13.99
CA SER A 143 30.50 -26.95 -12.65
C SER A 143 30.07 -25.95 -11.56
N GLU A 144 28.83 -26.21 -11.12
CA GLU A 144 28.17 -26.02 -9.82
C GLU A 144 28.89 -25.29 -8.69
N SER A 145 28.14 -24.34 -8.12
CA SER A 145 28.08 -23.93 -6.70
C SER A 145 28.80 -22.65 -6.29
N ILE A 146 28.02 -21.58 -6.22
CA ILE A 146 27.76 -20.83 -4.96
C ILE A 146 26.23 -20.90 -4.76
N THR A 147 25.61 -20.34 -3.72
CA THR A 147 24.15 -20.05 -3.71
C THR A 147 23.73 -19.04 -4.80
N ALA A 148 24.61 -18.77 -5.77
CA ALA A 148 24.30 -18.40 -7.14
C ALA A 148 24.39 -19.68 -8.01
N SER A 149 23.26 -20.13 -8.57
CA SER A 149 23.28 -21.27 -9.49
C SER A 149 23.77 -20.80 -10.85
N THR A 150 24.97 -21.21 -11.24
CA THR A 150 25.51 -21.00 -12.58
C THR A 150 25.53 -22.33 -13.31
N ASP A 151 24.59 -22.54 -14.22
CA ASP A 151 24.50 -23.76 -15.02
C ASP A 151 24.63 -23.44 -16.52
N LYS A 152 25.25 -24.35 -17.27
CA LYS A 152 25.26 -24.28 -18.73
C LYS A 152 24.01 -24.95 -19.26
N MET A 153 23.31 -24.29 -20.18
CA MET A 153 22.12 -24.84 -20.83
C MET A 153 22.50 -26.01 -21.78
N GLY A 154 22.60 -27.23 -21.22
CA GLY A 154 23.00 -28.44 -21.95
C GLY A 154 21.90 -29.14 -22.74
N ASP A 155 20.64 -28.77 -22.52
CA ASP A 155 19.48 -29.15 -23.33
C ASP A 155 18.38 -28.13 -22.97
N LEU A 156 17.65 -27.60 -23.96
CA LEU A 156 16.68 -26.52 -23.77
C LEU A 156 15.50 -26.99 -22.87
N THR A 157 15.63 -26.86 -21.55
CA THR A 157 14.60 -27.11 -20.54
C THR A 157 14.27 -25.82 -19.78
N ASP A 158 13.15 -25.78 -19.09
CA ASP A 158 12.81 -24.66 -18.21
C ASP A 158 13.87 -24.48 -17.12
N ILE A 159 14.24 -23.22 -16.84
CA ILE A 159 15.18 -22.86 -15.78
C ILE A 159 14.37 -22.61 -14.50
N GLU A 160 14.57 -23.45 -13.49
CA GLU A 160 13.97 -23.29 -12.17
C GLU A 160 15.05 -23.04 -11.10
N PHE A 161 14.83 -22.01 -10.27
CA PHE A 161 15.70 -21.68 -9.15
C PHE A 161 14.88 -21.38 -7.88
N PRO A 162 15.21 -21.95 -6.72
CA PRO A 162 16.24 -22.96 -6.48
C PRO A 162 15.87 -24.34 -7.05
N LYS A 163 16.85 -25.15 -7.46
CA LYS A 163 16.60 -26.52 -7.94
C LYS A 163 16.09 -27.43 -6.80
N PRO A 164 14.95 -28.13 -6.94
CA PRO A 164 14.35 -28.91 -5.86
C PRO A 164 15.22 -30.03 -5.27
N ALA A 165 16.16 -30.57 -6.06
CA ALA A 165 16.97 -31.73 -5.71
C ALA A 165 18.40 -31.40 -5.22
N ALA A 166 18.78 -30.12 -5.14
CA ALA A 166 20.14 -29.73 -4.76
C ALA A 166 20.30 -29.67 -3.23
N SER A 167 21.17 -30.53 -2.68
CA SER A 167 21.45 -30.61 -1.25
C SER A 167 22.22 -29.40 -0.71
N THR A 168 22.77 -28.55 -1.57
CA THR A 168 23.68 -27.45 -1.21
C THR A 168 22.99 -26.17 -0.70
N TYR A 169 21.68 -26.00 -0.92
CA TYR A 169 21.00 -24.76 -0.50
C TYR A 169 20.75 -24.68 1.02
N PRO A 170 20.74 -23.47 1.61
CA PRO A 170 20.38 -23.29 3.01
C PRO A 170 18.90 -23.65 3.28
N GLU A 171 18.59 -24.09 4.50
CA GLU A 171 17.24 -24.59 4.87
C GLU A 171 16.14 -23.56 4.68
N TRP A 172 16.42 -22.28 4.95
CA TRP A 172 15.46 -21.19 4.78
C TRP A 172 15.04 -21.00 3.32
N LEU A 173 15.90 -21.36 2.36
CA LEU A 173 15.60 -21.26 0.93
C LEU A 173 14.83 -22.49 0.46
N LYS A 174 15.24 -23.68 0.91
CA LYS A 174 14.59 -24.97 0.62
C LYS A 174 13.15 -25.07 1.13
N SER A 175 12.87 -24.49 2.29
CA SER A 175 11.54 -24.55 2.93
C SER A 175 10.58 -23.47 2.44
N SER A 176 11.05 -22.53 1.60
CA SER A 176 10.26 -21.38 1.18
C SER A 176 9.52 -21.61 -0.14
N SER A 177 8.42 -20.89 -0.36
CA SER A 177 7.73 -20.85 -1.67
C SER A 177 8.38 -19.88 -2.66
N ASN A 178 9.61 -19.41 -2.36
CA ASN A 178 10.33 -18.48 -3.22
C ASN A 178 10.96 -19.23 -4.39
N LYS A 179 10.62 -18.83 -5.62
CA LYS A 179 11.15 -19.46 -6.84
C LYS A 179 11.17 -18.50 -8.02
N ALA A 180 12.08 -18.76 -8.95
CA ALA A 180 12.17 -18.12 -10.24
C ALA A 180 12.10 -19.19 -11.34
N LEU A 181 11.24 -18.97 -12.33
CA LEU A 181 11.01 -19.86 -13.45
C LEU A 181 11.13 -19.09 -14.76
N VAL A 182 12.13 -19.45 -15.57
CA VAL A 182 12.26 -18.99 -16.96
C VAL A 182 11.89 -20.15 -17.86
N LYS A 183 10.84 -19.98 -18.67
CA LYS A 183 10.42 -21.01 -19.61
C LYS A 183 11.41 -21.15 -20.74
N LYS A 184 11.57 -22.36 -21.28
CA LYS A 184 12.37 -22.63 -22.46
C LYS A 184 12.06 -21.69 -23.62
N ASP A 185 10.76 -21.49 -23.89
CA ASP A 185 10.28 -20.68 -25.01
C ASP A 185 10.70 -19.22 -24.89
N THR A 186 10.91 -18.70 -23.66
CA THR A 186 11.39 -17.34 -23.40
C THR A 186 12.77 -17.07 -23.98
N LEU A 187 13.60 -18.11 -24.09
CA LEU A 187 14.99 -18.01 -24.55
C LEU A 187 15.20 -18.70 -25.91
N GLY A 188 14.14 -19.15 -26.58
CA GLY A 188 14.24 -19.93 -27.82
C GLY A 188 15.08 -19.24 -28.89
N ASP A 189 14.64 -18.05 -29.32
CA ASP A 189 15.34 -17.26 -30.34
C ASP A 189 16.75 -16.82 -29.87
N TYR A 190 16.88 -16.52 -28.58
CA TYR A 190 18.13 -16.06 -28.00
C TYR A 190 19.21 -17.16 -27.91
N TYR A 191 18.79 -18.40 -27.66
CA TYR A 191 19.65 -19.59 -27.59
C TYR A 191 20.17 -20.00 -28.97
N GLU A 192 19.39 -19.81 -30.04
CA GLU A 192 19.86 -20.09 -31.40
C GLU A 192 21.07 -19.23 -31.76
N ASP A 193 21.07 -17.95 -31.34
CA ASP A 193 22.18 -17.02 -31.54
C ASP A 193 23.34 -17.26 -30.56
N ASN A 194 23.06 -17.78 -29.36
CA ASN A 194 24.03 -17.94 -28.27
C ASN A 194 24.04 -19.36 -27.72
N LYS A 195 24.95 -20.20 -28.22
CA LYS A 195 25.07 -21.62 -27.82
C LYS A 195 25.60 -21.85 -26.40
N ASP A 196 26.16 -20.83 -25.77
CA ASP A 196 26.68 -20.86 -24.39
C ASP A 196 25.94 -19.82 -23.54
N ILE A 197 24.76 -20.19 -23.04
CA ILE A 197 24.00 -19.36 -22.10
C ILE A 197 24.22 -19.88 -20.67
N GLY A 198 24.68 -18.98 -19.80
CA GLY A 198 24.71 -19.15 -18.36
C GLY A 198 23.69 -18.24 -17.69
N TYR A 199 23.15 -18.65 -16.55
CA TYR A 199 22.32 -17.78 -15.70
C TYR A 199 22.93 -17.63 -14.31
N ASN A 200 22.53 -16.57 -13.62
CA ASN A 200 22.88 -16.29 -12.23
C ASN A 200 21.61 -15.91 -11.49
N ALA A 201 21.42 -16.45 -10.29
CA ALA A 201 20.26 -16.14 -9.47
C ALA A 201 20.64 -16.10 -7.99
N VAL A 202 20.27 -15.04 -7.27
CA VAL A 202 20.63 -14.82 -5.86
C VAL A 202 19.41 -14.37 -5.08
N PHE A 203 19.09 -15.07 -3.99
CA PHE A 203 18.09 -14.61 -3.02
C PHE A 203 18.78 -13.95 -1.82
N TYR A 204 18.36 -12.75 -1.49
CA TYR A 204 18.80 -12.03 -0.29
C TYR A 204 17.77 -12.18 0.82
N ASN A 205 18.22 -12.51 2.04
CA ASN A 205 17.33 -12.80 3.17
C ASN A 205 16.85 -11.52 3.88
N ASP A 206 17.76 -10.72 4.42
CA ASP A 206 17.44 -9.64 5.38
C ASP A 206 17.62 -8.21 4.82
N ILE A 207 18.05 -8.10 3.56
CA ILE A 207 18.27 -6.81 2.88
C ILE A 207 16.99 -5.95 2.73
N SER A 208 15.81 -6.58 2.88
CA SER A 208 14.51 -5.92 2.71
C SER A 208 14.25 -4.82 3.74
N LYS A 209 14.97 -4.81 4.86
CA LYS A 209 14.89 -3.76 5.89
C LYS A 209 15.78 -2.56 5.59
N ILE A 210 16.90 -2.81 4.93
CA ILE A 210 17.94 -1.82 4.61
C ILE A 210 17.53 -0.96 3.40
N VAL A 211 16.87 -1.58 2.41
CA VAL A 211 16.40 -0.87 1.22
C VAL A 211 15.04 -0.23 1.52
N GLU A 212 14.98 1.10 1.65
CA GLU A 212 13.72 1.81 1.90
C GLU A 212 12.64 1.45 0.85
N GLY A 213 11.44 1.08 1.30
CA GLY A 213 10.28 0.75 0.47
C GLY A 213 9.60 1.95 -0.22
N LYS A 214 10.33 3.03 -0.50
CA LYS A 214 9.73 4.21 -1.16
C LYS A 214 9.59 3.95 -2.66
N ILE A 215 8.35 3.79 -3.13
CA ILE A 215 8.02 3.76 -4.57
C ILE A 215 7.73 5.19 -5.03
N LEU A 216 8.66 5.83 -5.76
CA LEU A 216 8.32 7.06 -6.49
C LEU A 216 7.71 6.70 -7.85
N TYR A 217 6.41 6.98 -8.01
CA TYR A 217 5.73 6.80 -9.29
C TYR A 217 6.21 7.84 -10.32
N PRO A 218 6.22 7.52 -11.63
CA PRO A 218 6.54 8.49 -12.67
C PRO A 218 5.60 9.71 -12.60
N GLY A 219 6.15 10.90 -12.35
CA GLY A 219 5.40 12.16 -12.28
C GLY A 219 5.01 12.64 -10.88
N ASP A 220 5.31 11.88 -9.81
CA ASP A 220 5.07 12.33 -8.43
C ASP A 220 6.15 13.32 -7.97
N THR A 221 5.73 14.45 -7.40
CA THR A 221 6.62 15.36 -6.66
C THR A 221 6.96 14.75 -5.30
N ILE A 222 8.19 15.00 -4.81
CA ILE A 222 8.72 14.52 -3.51
C ILE A 222 7.76 14.83 -2.33
N ASP A 223 6.91 15.84 -2.45
CA ASP A 223 5.96 16.29 -1.43
C ASP A 223 4.62 15.50 -1.41
N SER A 224 4.29 14.75 -2.46
CA SER A 224 3.01 14.02 -2.58
C SER A 224 2.98 12.68 -1.85
N GLN A 225 4.12 12.21 -1.32
CA GLN A 225 4.30 10.84 -0.82
C GLN A 225 4.56 10.69 0.68
N LYS A 226 4.46 11.77 1.48
CA LYS A 226 4.60 11.66 2.95
C LYS A 226 3.62 10.68 3.63
N ASN A 227 2.59 10.17 2.93
CA ASN A 227 1.46 9.46 3.54
C ASN A 227 1.19 8.03 3.04
N LYS A 228 2.00 7.46 2.13
CA LYS A 228 1.89 6.03 1.78
C LYS A 228 3.14 5.29 2.23
N THR A 229 3.09 4.77 3.46
CA THR A 229 4.05 3.79 3.95
C THR A 229 3.86 2.53 3.11
N VAL A 230 4.84 2.16 2.31
CA VAL A 230 4.86 0.89 1.59
C VAL A 230 6.17 0.23 2.00
N ASP A 231 6.08 -1.02 2.43
CA ASP A 231 7.23 -1.76 2.94
C ASP A 231 7.48 -2.98 2.07
N ILE A 232 8.74 -3.41 2.01
CA ILE A 232 9.12 -4.64 1.33
C ILE A 232 8.65 -5.82 2.19
N ASN A 233 7.76 -6.66 1.66
CA ASN A 233 7.22 -7.83 2.36
C ASN A 233 7.64 -9.15 1.71
N SER A 234 8.77 -9.15 1.01
CA SER A 234 9.38 -10.35 0.44
C SER A 234 10.90 -10.30 0.56
N LYS A 235 11.53 -11.45 0.32
CA LYS A 235 12.95 -11.52 0.00
C LYS A 235 13.22 -10.87 -1.36
N ILE A 236 14.43 -10.36 -1.57
CA ILE A 236 14.85 -9.79 -2.86
C ILE A 236 15.48 -10.91 -3.69
N LEU A 237 15.10 -11.01 -4.97
CA LEU A 237 15.71 -11.92 -5.93
C LEU A 237 16.45 -11.12 -7.00
N ALA A 238 17.74 -11.35 -7.17
CA ALA A 238 18.48 -10.95 -8.35
C ALA A 238 18.50 -12.10 -9.36
N PHE A 239 18.19 -11.83 -10.63
CA PHE A 239 18.31 -12.81 -11.70
C PHE A 239 18.94 -12.16 -12.93
N SER A 240 20.00 -12.75 -13.46
CA SER A 240 20.69 -12.28 -14.66
C SER A 240 21.08 -13.46 -15.57
N ILE A 241 21.12 -13.20 -16.88
CA ILE A 241 21.56 -14.16 -17.90
C ILE A 241 22.81 -13.58 -18.57
N ASN A 242 23.76 -14.44 -18.90
CA ASN A 242 25.00 -14.09 -19.56
C ASN A 242 25.16 -14.92 -20.86
N PRO A 243 25.31 -14.28 -22.03
CA PRO A 243 25.21 -12.83 -22.27
C PRO A 243 23.82 -12.26 -21.93
N PRO A 244 23.67 -10.93 -21.71
CA PRO A 244 22.36 -10.34 -21.42
C PRO A 244 21.49 -10.29 -22.69
N PRO A 245 20.19 -10.65 -22.59
CA PRO A 245 19.27 -10.55 -23.72
C PRO A 245 19.06 -9.09 -24.13
N THR A 246 19.01 -8.83 -25.43
CA THR A 246 18.90 -7.47 -26.01
C THR A 246 17.46 -6.96 -26.07
N GLY A 247 16.47 -7.83 -25.90
CA GLY A 247 15.04 -7.54 -25.98
C GLY A 247 14.28 -7.82 -24.68
N LYS A 248 12.97 -7.60 -24.72
CA LYS A 248 12.05 -7.99 -23.65
C LYS A 248 11.83 -9.50 -23.68
N LEU A 249 11.67 -10.09 -22.50
CA LEU A 249 11.34 -11.50 -22.35
C LEU A 249 9.89 -11.75 -22.71
N ASP A 250 9.67 -12.60 -23.72
CA ASP A 250 8.34 -13.09 -24.10
C ASP A 250 8.41 -14.61 -24.37
N PRO A 251 7.75 -15.46 -23.54
CA PRO A 251 6.96 -15.11 -22.37
C PRO A 251 7.79 -14.56 -21.19
N PRO A 252 7.20 -13.73 -20.30
CA PRO A 252 7.90 -13.12 -19.16
C PRO A 252 8.39 -14.15 -18.12
N ILE A 253 9.44 -13.80 -17.37
CA ILE A 253 9.93 -14.60 -16.24
C ILE A 253 8.86 -14.66 -15.14
N GLU A 254 8.61 -15.85 -14.59
CA GLU A 254 7.65 -16.07 -13.51
C GLU A 254 8.40 -16.18 -12.17
N LEU A 255 8.06 -15.29 -11.24
CA LEU A 255 8.69 -15.20 -9.93
C LEU A 255 7.62 -15.43 -8.86
N SER A 256 7.86 -16.33 -7.93
CA SER A 256 7.00 -16.51 -6.77
C SER A 256 7.73 -16.04 -5.53
N PHE A 257 7.05 -15.22 -4.72
CA PHE A 257 7.56 -14.74 -3.45
C PHE A 257 6.60 -15.10 -2.32
N GLN A 258 7.16 -15.65 -1.25
CA GLN A 258 6.47 -15.85 0.01
C GLN A 258 6.49 -14.56 0.83
N HIS A 259 5.35 -14.18 1.38
CA HIS A 259 5.22 -13.00 2.23
C HIS A 259 5.93 -13.19 3.56
N LEU A 260 6.65 -12.15 4.03
CA LEU A 260 7.30 -12.17 5.35
C LEU A 260 6.27 -12.00 6.49
N SER A 261 5.18 -11.29 6.24
CA SER A 261 4.11 -11.03 7.21
C SER A 261 2.72 -10.95 6.57
N ASP A 262 1.73 -11.51 7.27
CA ASP A 262 0.31 -11.51 6.87
C ASP A 262 -0.41 -10.17 7.18
N ASN A 263 0.28 -9.23 7.81
CA ASN A 263 -0.31 -7.95 8.24
C ASN A 263 -0.35 -6.90 7.12
N TYR A 264 0.19 -7.22 5.95
CA TYR A 264 0.26 -6.31 4.81
C TYR A 264 -0.85 -6.63 3.80
N SER A 265 -1.21 -5.63 2.99
CA SER A 265 -2.22 -5.73 1.96
C SER A 265 -1.74 -5.11 0.65
N SER A 266 -2.41 -5.43 -0.46
CA SER A 266 -2.12 -4.88 -1.79
C SER A 266 -0.70 -5.18 -2.29
N PRO A 267 -0.38 -6.46 -2.58
CA PRO A 267 0.93 -6.82 -3.10
C PRO A 267 1.16 -6.21 -4.47
N THR A 268 2.34 -5.62 -4.66
CA THR A 268 2.78 -5.00 -5.91
C THR A 268 4.18 -5.50 -6.25
N CYS A 269 4.33 -6.06 -7.45
CA CYS A 269 5.60 -6.54 -7.95
C CYS A 269 6.42 -5.37 -8.49
N VAL A 270 7.67 -5.26 -8.03
CA VAL A 270 8.58 -4.19 -8.43
C VAL A 270 9.95 -4.76 -8.77
N PHE A 271 10.76 -3.93 -9.42
CA PHE A 271 12.17 -4.14 -9.54
C PHE A 271 12.97 -2.90 -9.10
N LEU A 272 14.23 -3.11 -8.70
CA LEU A 272 15.14 -2.04 -8.33
C LEU A 272 15.85 -1.49 -9.57
N ASP A 273 15.46 -0.29 -9.99
CA ASP A 273 16.10 0.48 -11.04
C ASP A 273 17.31 1.24 -10.49
N LEU A 274 18.50 0.64 -10.66
CA LEU A 274 19.78 1.25 -10.29
C LEU A 274 20.26 2.34 -11.27
N LYS A 275 19.61 2.49 -12.43
CA LYS A 275 20.00 3.45 -13.48
C LYS A 275 19.25 4.77 -13.38
N ALA A 276 18.42 4.94 -12.36
CA ALA A 276 17.63 6.14 -12.16
C ALA A 276 18.53 7.39 -12.01
N PRO A 277 18.35 8.43 -12.85
CA PRO A 277 19.12 9.65 -12.72
C PRO A 277 18.79 10.34 -11.37
N TYR A 278 19.84 10.85 -10.71
CA TYR A 278 19.79 11.59 -9.43
C TYR A 278 19.61 10.78 -8.14
N ASP A 279 19.38 9.46 -8.20
CA ASP A 279 19.26 8.63 -7.00
C ASP A 279 20.28 7.48 -6.97
N LYS A 280 21.38 7.69 -6.21
CA LYS A 280 22.43 6.68 -6.02
C LYS A 280 21.96 5.47 -5.20
N ARG A 281 20.76 5.51 -4.60
CA ARG A 281 20.19 4.40 -3.82
C ARG A 281 19.39 3.43 -4.69
N GLY A 282 19.15 3.77 -5.95
CA GLY A 282 18.24 3.03 -6.83
C GLY A 282 16.77 3.30 -6.49
N ARG A 283 15.88 3.11 -7.47
CA ARG A 283 14.44 3.40 -7.35
C ARG A 283 13.61 2.15 -7.62
N TRP A 284 12.63 1.86 -6.77
CA TRP A 284 11.66 0.80 -7.06
C TRP A 284 10.69 1.22 -8.17
N SER A 285 10.58 0.40 -9.21
CA SER A 285 9.70 0.62 -10.36
C SER A 285 8.82 -0.60 -10.62
N THR A 286 7.61 -0.37 -11.14
CA THR A 286 6.67 -1.42 -11.59
C THR A 286 6.75 -1.68 -13.09
N GLU A 287 7.58 -0.93 -13.82
CA GLU A 287 7.68 -1.04 -15.27
C GLU A 287 8.11 -2.44 -15.71
N GLY A 288 7.36 -3.02 -16.66
CA GLY A 288 7.64 -4.37 -17.17
C GLY A 288 7.21 -5.52 -16.25
N CYS A 289 6.69 -5.24 -15.04
CA CYS A 289 6.24 -6.27 -14.09
C CYS A 289 4.72 -6.24 -13.87
N LYS A 290 4.10 -7.42 -13.84
CA LYS A 290 2.67 -7.61 -13.55
C LYS A 290 2.50 -8.51 -12.32
N THR A 291 1.59 -8.12 -11.44
CA THR A 291 1.24 -8.89 -10.24
C THR A 291 0.05 -9.80 -10.50
N GLU A 292 0.18 -11.07 -10.14
CA GLU A 292 -0.87 -12.08 -10.24
C GLU A 292 -1.22 -12.64 -8.87
N SER A 293 -2.51 -12.64 -8.55
CA SER A 293 -3.03 -13.15 -7.28
C SER A 293 -3.12 -14.67 -7.31
N THR A 294 -2.59 -15.31 -6.27
CA THR A 294 -2.62 -16.77 -6.09
C THR A 294 -3.70 -17.20 -5.09
N SER A 295 -4.13 -18.47 -5.16
CA SER A 295 -5.09 -19.07 -4.21
C SER A 295 -4.57 -19.10 -2.76
N ASN A 296 -3.25 -19.21 -2.58
CA ASN A 296 -2.56 -19.05 -1.30
C ASN A 296 -2.33 -17.56 -1.01
N PRO A 297 -2.93 -17.00 0.07
CA PRO A 297 -2.80 -15.58 0.40
C PRO A 297 -1.38 -15.15 0.79
N ASN A 298 -0.51 -16.09 1.19
CA ASN A 298 0.85 -15.82 1.66
C ASN A 298 1.88 -15.85 0.51
N VAL A 299 1.43 -16.04 -0.72
CA VAL A 299 2.31 -16.13 -1.90
C VAL A 299 1.77 -15.22 -2.98
N THR A 300 2.67 -14.51 -3.65
CA THR A 300 2.33 -13.68 -4.81
C THR A 300 3.23 -14.03 -5.98
N ILE A 301 2.64 -14.07 -7.17
CA ILE A 301 3.34 -14.36 -8.41
C ILE A 301 3.55 -13.05 -9.16
N CYS A 302 4.78 -12.83 -9.64
CA CYS A 302 5.17 -11.70 -10.46
C CYS A 302 5.59 -12.21 -11.84
N LYS A 303 5.09 -11.56 -12.89
CA LYS A 303 5.50 -11.81 -14.28
C LYS A 303 6.20 -10.58 -14.82
N CYS A 304 7.50 -10.67 -15.09
CA CYS A 304 8.32 -9.54 -15.53
C CYS A 304 8.95 -9.78 -16.91
N ASP A 305 9.08 -8.72 -17.73
CA ASP A 305 9.61 -8.80 -19.10
C ASP A 305 11.11 -8.47 -19.21
N HIS A 306 11.82 -8.40 -18.09
CA HIS A 306 13.26 -8.10 -18.01
C HIS A 306 13.93 -8.89 -16.88
N LEU A 307 15.25 -8.75 -16.76
CA LEU A 307 16.09 -9.42 -15.77
C LEU A 307 16.84 -8.38 -14.94
N THR A 308 16.49 -8.26 -13.66
CA THR A 308 17.06 -7.28 -12.72
C THR A 308 16.97 -7.83 -11.28
N ASN A 309 16.58 -6.99 -10.31
CA ASN A 309 16.38 -7.33 -8.91
C ASN A 309 14.91 -7.12 -8.56
N PHE A 310 14.22 -8.15 -8.11
CA PHE A 310 12.78 -8.16 -7.91
C PHE A 310 12.40 -8.28 -6.43
N ALA A 311 11.30 -7.62 -6.07
CA ALA A 311 10.72 -7.69 -4.74
C ALA A 311 9.21 -7.43 -4.78
N ILE A 312 8.54 -7.67 -3.66
CA ILE A 312 7.15 -7.30 -3.45
C ILE A 312 7.06 -6.20 -2.41
N LEU A 313 6.42 -5.12 -2.80
CA LEU A 313 6.00 -4.07 -1.91
C LEU A 313 4.53 -4.21 -1.56
N MET A 314 4.23 -4.00 -0.27
CA MET A 314 2.89 -4.09 0.26
C MET A 314 2.62 -2.91 1.21
N SER A 315 1.36 -2.46 1.26
CA SER A 315 0.96 -1.46 2.24
C SER A 315 0.70 -2.15 3.58
N PRO A 316 1.23 -1.66 4.71
CA PRO A 316 0.88 -2.16 6.03
C PRO A 316 -0.64 -2.02 6.20
N GLY A 317 -1.31 -3.16 6.30
CA GLY A 317 -2.74 -3.21 6.49
C GLY A 317 -3.05 -2.77 7.90
N LYS A 318 -3.90 -1.76 8.08
CA LYS A 318 -4.32 -1.32 9.42
C LYS A 318 -5.12 -2.38 10.20
N THR A 319 -5.36 -3.58 9.64
CA THR A 319 -6.02 -4.70 10.33
C THR A 319 -5.59 -6.05 9.74
N PRO A 320 -5.24 -7.05 10.56
CA PRO A 320 -4.92 -8.41 10.09
C PRO A 320 -6.09 -9.03 9.33
N ILE A 321 -5.80 -9.71 8.21
CA ILE A 321 -6.76 -10.34 7.29
C ILE A 321 -7.77 -11.24 8.03
N LYS A 322 -7.36 -11.87 9.13
CA LYS A 322 -8.20 -12.76 9.95
C LYS A 322 -9.33 -12.03 10.71
N HIS A 323 -9.16 -10.77 11.08
CA HIS A 323 -10.21 -10.00 11.79
C HIS A 323 -11.29 -9.47 10.84
N ILE A 324 -10.93 -9.14 9.59
CA ILE A 324 -11.89 -8.63 8.59
C ILE A 324 -12.90 -9.71 8.20
N GLN A 325 -12.43 -10.95 8.01
CA GLN A 325 -13.30 -12.10 7.72
C GLN A 325 -14.20 -12.45 8.92
N ALA A 326 -13.67 -12.39 10.15
CA ALA A 326 -14.47 -12.63 11.36
C ALA A 326 -15.60 -11.59 11.54
N LEU A 327 -15.31 -10.30 11.33
CA LEU A 327 -16.30 -9.23 11.46
C LEU A 327 -17.38 -9.28 10.36
N SER A 328 -17.02 -9.70 9.15
CA SER A 328 -17.98 -9.95 8.06
C SER A 328 -18.92 -11.11 8.37
N ILE A 329 -18.42 -12.21 8.93
CA ILE A 329 -19.25 -13.37 9.33
C ILE A 329 -20.22 -12.99 10.45
N ILE A 330 -19.74 -12.31 11.49
CA ILE A 330 -20.58 -11.89 12.63
C ILE A 330 -21.70 -10.96 12.15
N SER A 331 -21.37 -9.97 11.31
CA SER A 331 -22.37 -9.04 10.76
C SER A 331 -23.34 -9.71 9.79
N ALA A 332 -22.90 -10.66 8.96
CA ALA A 332 -23.77 -11.40 8.04
C ALA A 332 -24.81 -12.25 8.78
N VAL A 333 -24.38 -13.01 9.80
CA VAL A 333 -25.29 -13.83 10.62
C VAL A 333 -26.27 -12.95 11.40
N GLY A 334 -25.78 -11.85 12.00
CA GLY A 334 -26.63 -10.90 12.73
C GLY A 334 -27.69 -10.23 11.84
N CYS A 335 -27.33 -9.83 10.62
CA CYS A 335 -28.27 -9.24 9.67
C CYS A 335 -29.32 -10.26 9.21
N ALA A 336 -28.93 -11.52 8.95
CA ALA A 336 -29.86 -12.56 8.52
C ALA A 336 -30.94 -12.85 9.58
N ILE A 337 -30.53 -13.04 10.84
CA ILE A 337 -31.46 -13.27 11.96
C ILE A 337 -32.40 -12.07 12.12
N SER A 338 -31.86 -10.85 12.08
CA SER A 338 -32.65 -9.62 12.22
C SER A 338 -33.68 -9.46 11.10
N MET A 339 -33.30 -9.72 9.85
CA MET A 339 -34.22 -9.68 8.71
C MET A 339 -35.36 -10.70 8.86
N CYS A 340 -35.08 -11.93 9.30
CA CYS A 340 -36.11 -12.95 9.55
C CYS A 340 -37.12 -12.48 10.61
N CYS A 341 -36.64 -11.92 11.73
CA CYS A 341 -37.50 -11.41 12.80
C CYS A 341 -38.36 -10.21 12.34
N LEU A 342 -37.78 -9.29 11.57
CA LEU A 342 -38.49 -8.13 11.03
C LEU A 342 -39.54 -8.54 10.00
N LEU A 343 -39.24 -9.52 9.14
CA LEU A 343 -40.18 -10.08 8.18
C LEU A 343 -41.36 -10.77 8.89
N PHE A 344 -41.08 -11.56 9.93
CA PHE A 344 -42.13 -12.17 10.75
C PHE A 344 -43.04 -11.11 11.39
N THR A 345 -42.44 -10.04 11.91
CA THR A 345 -43.18 -8.91 12.49
C THR A 345 -44.10 -8.26 11.46
N ILE A 346 -43.61 -8.00 10.24
CA ILE A 346 -44.42 -7.44 9.15
C ILE A 346 -45.58 -8.38 8.80
N VAL A 347 -45.33 -9.70 8.68
CA VAL A 347 -46.38 -10.68 8.36
C VAL A 347 -47.48 -10.69 9.43
N VAL A 348 -47.12 -10.66 10.71
CA VAL A 348 -48.09 -10.60 11.81
C VAL A 348 -48.91 -9.32 11.75
N TYR A 349 -48.27 -8.17 11.53
CA TYR A 349 -48.97 -6.89 11.42
C TYR A 349 -49.89 -6.80 10.19
N VAL A 350 -49.47 -7.35 9.05
CA VAL A 350 -50.29 -7.41 7.83
C VAL A 350 -51.47 -8.37 8.02
N TYR A 351 -51.26 -9.51 8.69
CA TYR A 351 -52.33 -10.45 9.00
C TYR A 351 -53.36 -9.85 9.96
N LEU A 352 -52.89 -9.15 11.01
CA LEU A 352 -53.72 -8.48 12.00
C LEU A 352 -54.17 -7.08 11.56
N TRP A 353 -53.88 -6.66 10.34
CA TRP A 353 -54.12 -5.31 9.82
C TRP A 353 -55.59 -4.88 9.94
N ARG A 354 -56.51 -5.82 9.80
CA ARG A 354 -57.95 -5.56 9.95
C ARG A 354 -58.39 -5.25 11.39
N TYR A 355 -57.58 -5.60 12.39
CA TYR A 355 -57.93 -5.50 13.81
C TYR A 355 -57.12 -4.45 14.58
N VAL A 356 -55.87 -4.16 14.15
CA VAL A 356 -54.90 -3.34 14.92
C VAL A 356 -54.46 -2.10 14.12
N LYS A 357 -55.40 -1.44 13.44
CA LYS A 357 -55.09 -0.21 12.70
C LYS A 357 -54.90 0.95 13.68
N SER A 358 -53.65 1.34 13.90
CA SER A 358 -53.25 2.46 14.76
C SER A 358 -52.13 3.24 14.09
N ASP A 359 -52.05 4.55 14.32
CA ASP A 359 -50.96 5.40 13.80
C ASP A 359 -49.58 4.88 14.22
N LYS A 360 -49.48 4.31 15.43
CA LYS A 360 -48.28 3.64 15.95
C LYS A 360 -47.92 2.37 15.16
N ALA A 361 -48.91 1.61 14.73
CA ALA A 361 -48.69 0.40 13.92
C ALA A 361 -48.16 0.74 12.51
N ILE A 362 -48.58 1.89 11.95
CA ILE A 362 -48.10 2.37 10.65
C ILE A 362 -46.63 2.82 10.75
N ILE A 363 -46.26 3.56 11.80
CA ILE A 363 -44.87 4.00 12.02
C ILE A 363 -43.94 2.80 12.25
N LEU A 364 -44.36 1.82 13.06
CA LEU A 364 -43.59 0.60 13.31
C LEU A 364 -43.39 -0.24 12.03
N LEU A 365 -44.41 -0.33 11.17
CA LEU A 365 -44.28 -1.03 9.89
C LEU A 365 -43.30 -0.32 8.94
N ASN A 366 -43.34 1.02 8.89
CA ASN A 366 -42.38 1.82 8.14
C ASN A 366 -40.94 1.65 8.66
N LEU A 367 -40.76 1.53 9.98
CA LEU A 367 -39.46 1.25 10.61
C LEU A 367 -38.92 -0.13 10.19
N CYS A 368 -39.74 -1.18 10.26
CA CYS A 368 -39.36 -2.54 9.87
C CYS A 368 -38.96 -2.64 8.39
N VAL A 369 -39.74 -2.02 7.49
CA VAL A 369 -39.46 -2.02 6.05
C VAL A 369 -38.14 -1.29 5.74
N THR A 370 -37.93 -0.12 6.36
CA THR A 370 -36.71 0.68 6.16
C THR A 370 -35.46 -0.08 6.64
N LEU A 371 -35.53 -0.77 7.78
CA LEU A 371 -34.43 -1.58 8.31
C LEU A 371 -34.09 -2.79 7.42
N ILE A 372 -35.10 -3.48 6.88
CA ILE A 372 -34.86 -4.60 5.94
C ILE A 372 -34.14 -4.11 4.69
N ILE A 373 -34.56 -2.99 4.11
CA ILE A 373 -33.91 -2.41 2.92
C ILE A 373 -32.45 -2.03 3.24
N ALA A 374 -32.20 -1.40 4.40
CA ALA A 374 -30.86 -1.05 4.84
C ALA A 374 -29.94 -2.27 5.00
N TYR A 375 -30.43 -3.36 5.59
CA TYR A 375 -29.67 -4.60 5.75
C TYR A 375 -29.37 -5.30 4.43
N ILE A 376 -30.30 -5.29 3.47
CA ILE A 376 -30.06 -5.82 2.12
C ILE A 376 -28.95 -5.02 1.42
N ILE A 377 -29.02 -3.68 1.48
CA ILE A 377 -27.98 -2.80 0.91
C ILE A 377 -26.62 -3.05 1.55
N PHE A 378 -26.58 -3.23 2.88
CA PHE A 378 -25.36 -3.55 3.61
C PHE A 378 -24.75 -4.90 3.18
N LEU A 379 -25.56 -5.96 3.07
CA LEU A 379 -25.10 -7.30 2.66
C LEU A 379 -24.60 -7.34 1.22
N VAL A 380 -25.24 -6.60 0.31
CA VAL A 380 -24.78 -6.47 -1.08
C VAL A 380 -23.48 -5.65 -1.15
N GLY A 381 -23.34 -4.64 -0.31
CA GLY A 381 -22.21 -3.71 -0.29
C GLY A 381 -20.93 -4.26 0.33
N VAL A 382 -21.02 -5.10 1.37
CA VAL A 382 -19.87 -5.49 2.20
C VAL A 382 -18.77 -6.23 1.42
N ASN A 383 -19.12 -6.92 0.33
CA ASN A 383 -18.19 -7.79 -0.41
C ASN A 383 -17.70 -7.20 -1.74
N ARG A 384 -18.09 -5.96 -2.08
CA ARG A 384 -17.80 -5.34 -3.39
C ARG A 384 -17.15 -3.97 -3.22
N THR A 385 -15.96 -3.95 -2.63
CA THR A 385 -15.15 -2.74 -2.37
C THR A 385 -14.20 -2.38 -3.51
N ASP A 386 -14.09 -3.23 -4.52
CA ASP A 386 -13.22 -3.11 -5.69
C ASP A 386 -13.64 -1.97 -6.62
N ILE A 387 -14.93 -1.65 -6.67
CA ILE A 387 -15.49 -0.61 -7.54
C ILE A 387 -15.77 0.65 -6.71
N LYS A 388 -14.84 1.63 -6.76
CA LYS A 388 -14.96 2.93 -6.06
C LYS A 388 -16.35 3.61 -6.19
N PRO A 389 -16.94 3.79 -7.39
CA PRO A 389 -18.24 4.46 -7.50
C PRO A 389 -19.40 3.65 -6.89
N PHE A 390 -19.30 2.33 -6.89
CA PHE A 390 -20.29 1.44 -6.28
C PHE A 390 -20.27 1.57 -4.75
N CYS A 391 -19.09 1.51 -4.15
CA CYS A 391 -18.90 1.67 -2.71
C CYS A 391 -19.41 3.03 -2.19
N GLN A 392 -19.13 4.12 -2.91
CA GLN A 392 -19.63 5.45 -2.58
C GLN A 392 -21.17 5.51 -2.64
N THR A 393 -21.78 4.89 -3.65
CA THR A 393 -23.25 4.85 -3.80
C THR A 393 -23.90 4.09 -2.63
N VAL A 394 -23.37 2.92 -2.29
CA VAL A 394 -23.84 2.12 -1.14
C VAL A 394 -23.73 2.91 0.17
N ALA A 395 -22.62 3.61 0.39
CA ALA A 395 -22.41 4.41 1.60
C ALA A 395 -23.44 5.54 1.73
N VAL A 396 -23.73 6.26 0.63
CA VAL A 396 -24.75 7.33 0.62
C VAL A 396 -26.15 6.77 0.89
N LEU A 397 -26.51 5.66 0.25
CA LEU A 397 -27.82 5.02 0.46
C LEU A 397 -27.99 4.55 1.90
N LEU A 398 -26.99 3.84 2.44
CA LEU A 398 -27.02 3.33 3.80
C LEU A 398 -27.09 4.47 4.84
N HIS A 399 -26.38 5.59 4.60
CA HIS A 399 -26.49 6.78 5.43
C HIS A 399 -27.92 7.35 5.42
N PHE A 400 -28.54 7.47 4.24
CA PHE A 400 -29.93 7.92 4.12
C PHE A 400 -30.91 7.02 4.89
N PHE A 401 -30.84 5.70 4.71
CA PHE A 401 -31.75 4.78 5.40
C PHE A 401 -31.57 4.82 6.92
N PHE A 402 -30.34 4.92 7.42
CA PHE A 402 -30.12 5.06 8.87
C PHE A 402 -30.61 6.39 9.44
N LEU A 403 -30.56 7.49 8.68
CA LEU A 403 -31.21 8.74 9.09
C LEU A 403 -32.74 8.59 9.16
N VAL A 404 -33.35 7.91 8.19
CA VAL A 404 -34.80 7.63 8.22
C VAL A 404 -35.17 6.79 9.44
N VAL A 405 -34.43 5.72 9.73
CA VAL A 405 -34.62 4.90 10.94
C VAL A 405 -34.47 5.74 12.20
N PHE A 406 -33.46 6.62 12.28
CA PHE A 406 -33.25 7.51 13.41
C PHE A 406 -34.47 8.44 13.66
N PHE A 407 -35.00 9.09 12.63
CA PHE A 407 -36.17 9.95 12.78
C PHE A 407 -37.45 9.17 13.13
N LEU A 408 -37.62 7.95 12.60
CA LEU A 408 -38.74 7.08 12.96
C LEU A 408 -38.65 6.61 14.43
N MET A 409 -37.45 6.27 14.93
CA MET A 409 -37.24 5.94 16.34
C MET A 409 -37.49 7.15 17.25
N LEU A 410 -37.10 8.36 16.84
CA LEU A 410 -37.43 9.58 17.58
C LEU A 410 -38.94 9.83 17.64
N ALA A 411 -39.67 9.59 16.54
CA ALA A 411 -41.12 9.76 16.50
C ALA A 411 -41.85 8.85 17.50
N GLU A 412 -41.37 7.61 17.69
CA GLU A 412 -41.88 6.68 18.70
C GLU A 412 -41.39 7.01 20.12
N GLY A 413 -40.15 7.52 20.26
CA GLY A 413 -39.52 7.78 21.56
C GLY A 413 -40.02 9.03 22.27
N ILE A 414 -40.34 10.11 21.53
CA ILE A 414 -40.77 11.39 22.12
C ILE A 414 -42.02 11.24 23.02
N PRO A 415 -43.11 10.56 22.61
CA PRO A 415 -44.27 10.35 23.47
C PRO A 415 -43.95 9.59 24.76
N VAL A 416 -43.06 8.59 24.69
CA VAL A 416 -42.65 7.80 25.87
C VAL A 416 -41.87 8.67 26.85
N ILE A 417 -40.97 9.52 26.35
CA ILE A 417 -40.22 10.47 27.17
C ILE A 417 -41.15 11.47 27.85
N ILE A 418 -42.14 12.02 27.13
CA ILE A 418 -43.12 12.96 27.69
C ILE A 418 -43.92 12.29 28.82
N ILE A 419 -44.40 11.07 28.61
CA ILE A 419 -45.13 10.31 29.62
C ILE A 419 -44.22 9.99 30.82
N GLY A 420 -42.98 9.57 30.59
CA GLY A 420 -42.02 9.25 31.65
C GLY A 420 -41.65 10.46 32.52
N VAL A 421 -41.38 11.62 31.90
CA VAL A 421 -41.13 12.88 32.62
C VAL A 421 -42.37 13.32 33.39
N SER A 422 -43.56 13.21 32.77
CA SER A 422 -44.82 13.53 33.45
C SER A 422 -45.02 12.65 34.68
N LEU A 423 -44.84 11.32 34.57
CA LEU A 423 -44.95 10.37 35.68
C LEU A 423 -43.93 10.63 36.79
N ALA A 424 -42.69 10.95 36.43
CA ALA A 424 -41.61 11.23 37.38
C ALA A 424 -41.86 12.53 38.17
N VAL A 425 -42.43 13.54 37.52
CA VAL A 425 -42.79 14.81 38.16
C VAL A 425 -44.04 14.66 39.03
N THR A 426 -45.02 13.85 38.61
CA THR A 426 -46.30 13.71 39.33
C THR A 426 -46.35 12.62 40.38
N GLN A 427 -45.31 11.78 40.52
CA GLN A 427 -45.28 10.64 41.47
C GLN A 427 -46.59 9.81 41.46
N LEU A 428 -47.18 9.58 40.27
CA LEU A 428 -48.46 8.87 40.06
C LEU A 428 -49.74 9.57 40.59
N GLU A 429 -49.68 10.68 41.31
CA GLU A 429 -50.85 11.35 41.91
C GLU A 429 -51.59 12.32 40.95
N GLY A 430 -51.05 12.58 39.76
CA GLY A 430 -51.60 13.55 38.79
C GLY A 430 -52.52 12.98 37.70
N TYR A 431 -52.73 11.66 37.65
CA TYR A 431 -53.52 10.98 36.63
C TYR A 431 -54.86 10.47 37.17
N GLY A 432 -55.97 11.08 36.74
CA GLY A 432 -57.34 10.68 37.09
C GLY A 432 -57.82 11.22 38.44
N ASN A 433 -59.12 11.54 38.51
CA ASN A 433 -59.85 11.87 39.73
C ASN A 433 -61.26 11.22 39.65
N ASP A 434 -62.01 11.12 40.75
CA ASP A 434 -63.28 10.37 40.82
C ASP A 434 -64.35 10.85 39.82
N ASP A 435 -64.26 12.10 39.32
CA ASP A 435 -65.19 12.70 38.36
C ASP A 435 -64.73 12.67 36.89
N TYR A 436 -63.44 12.44 36.61
CA TYR A 436 -62.92 12.37 35.24
C TYR A 436 -61.62 11.56 35.14
N CYS A 437 -61.56 10.67 34.15
CA CYS A 437 -60.40 9.81 33.87
C CYS A 437 -59.42 10.48 32.88
N TRP A 438 -59.03 11.72 33.19
CA TRP A 438 -58.05 12.52 32.43
C TRP A 438 -57.09 13.22 33.41
N LEU A 439 -56.02 13.87 32.92
CA LEU A 439 -55.08 14.65 33.75
C LEU A 439 -55.83 15.65 34.65
N SER A 440 -55.50 15.66 35.95
CA SER A 440 -56.06 16.62 36.92
C SER A 440 -55.70 18.06 36.55
N LEU A 441 -56.71 18.93 36.48
CA LEU A 441 -56.57 20.35 36.11
C LEU A 441 -56.06 21.23 37.27
N GLU A 442 -56.05 20.72 38.51
CA GLU A 442 -55.66 21.47 39.71
C GLU A 442 -54.14 21.52 39.96
N SER A 443 -53.35 20.62 39.36
CA SER A 443 -51.91 20.46 39.65
C SER A 443 -50.97 21.22 38.71
N GLY A 444 -51.47 22.07 37.81
CA GLY A 444 -50.64 22.83 36.87
C GLY A 444 -50.00 21.99 35.75
N LEU A 445 -50.30 20.69 35.67
CA LEU A 445 -49.76 19.76 34.68
C LEU A 445 -50.15 20.10 33.23
N LEU A 446 -51.22 20.88 33.05
CA LEU A 446 -51.65 21.40 31.75
C LEU A 446 -50.54 22.24 31.08
N TRP A 447 -49.70 22.93 31.86
CA TRP A 447 -48.59 23.72 31.34
C TRP A 447 -47.44 22.88 30.76
N ALA A 448 -47.32 21.59 31.13
CA ALA A 448 -46.34 20.68 30.53
C ALA A 448 -46.65 20.36 29.05
N PHE A 449 -47.91 20.54 28.63
CA PHE A 449 -48.35 20.35 27.23
C PHE A 449 -48.60 21.68 26.51
N VAL A 450 -49.21 22.66 27.19
CA VAL A 450 -49.51 23.97 26.62
C VAL A 450 -48.26 24.83 26.45
N GLY A 451 -47.27 24.74 27.34
CA GLY A 451 -46.00 25.47 27.24
C GLY A 451 -45.21 25.12 25.97
N PRO A 452 -44.88 23.83 25.73
CA PRO A 452 -44.21 23.42 24.50
C PRO A 452 -45.03 23.72 23.23
N ALA A 453 -46.36 23.55 23.25
CA ALA A 453 -47.21 23.87 22.12
C ALA A 453 -47.18 25.38 21.77
N LEU A 454 -47.29 26.26 22.76
CA LEU A 454 -47.16 27.71 22.57
C LEU A 454 -45.78 28.11 22.08
N ALA A 455 -44.71 27.47 22.58
CA ALA A 455 -43.35 27.71 22.12
C ALA A 455 -43.15 27.28 20.66
N VAL A 456 -43.68 26.13 20.25
CA VAL A 456 -43.64 25.66 18.86
C VAL A 456 -44.44 26.59 17.94
N ILE A 457 -45.63 27.02 18.36
CA ILE A 457 -46.43 28.01 17.61
C ILE A 457 -45.66 29.33 17.47
N LEU A 458 -45.02 29.81 18.53
CA LEU A 458 -44.19 31.02 18.49
C LEU A 458 -43.02 30.88 17.51
N VAL A 459 -42.27 29.77 17.58
CA VAL A 459 -41.13 29.51 16.69
C VAL A 459 -41.58 29.37 15.24
N ASN A 460 -42.65 28.62 14.97
CA ASN A 460 -43.19 28.46 13.62
C ASN A 460 -43.74 29.79 13.08
N THR A 461 -44.30 30.65 13.92
CA THR A 461 -44.73 32.00 13.55
C THR A 461 -43.54 32.90 13.21
N ILE A 462 -42.45 32.85 13.98
CA ILE A 462 -41.20 33.59 13.70
C ILE A 462 -40.58 33.13 12.38
N ILE A 463 -40.52 31.81 12.15
CA ILE A 463 -40.02 31.23 10.89
C ILE A 463 -40.91 31.69 9.73
N MET A 464 -42.22 31.62 9.87
CA MET A 464 -43.17 32.09 8.85
C MET A 464 -43.00 33.58 8.56
N ILE A 465 -42.83 34.43 9.57
CA ILE A 465 -42.56 35.87 9.39
C ILE A 465 -41.24 36.08 8.66
N LYS A 466 -40.17 35.35 9.00
CA LYS A 466 -38.87 35.43 8.32
C LYS A 466 -38.96 34.98 6.87
N VAL A 467 -39.64 33.88 6.59
CA VAL A 467 -39.88 33.37 5.23
C VAL A 467 -40.70 34.36 4.41
N LEU A 468 -41.78 34.91 4.97
CA LEU A 468 -42.58 35.94 4.31
C LEU A 468 -41.77 37.22 4.07
N THR A 469 -40.98 37.67 5.04
CA THR A 469 -40.11 38.87 4.89
C THR A 469 -39.06 38.65 3.80
N VAL A 470 -38.46 37.47 3.74
CA VAL A 470 -37.54 37.08 2.66
C VAL A 470 -38.27 37.04 1.32
N MET A 471 -39.42 36.37 1.22
CA MET A 471 -40.22 36.33 0.01
C MET A 471 -40.63 37.72 -0.47
N PHE A 472 -41.15 38.60 0.39
CA PHE A 472 -41.53 39.96 0.01
C PHE A 472 -40.31 40.83 -0.35
N SER A 473 -39.15 40.59 0.27
CA SER A 473 -37.87 41.21 -0.13
C SER A 473 -37.41 40.71 -1.51
N THR A 474 -37.60 39.43 -1.81
CA THR A 474 -37.33 38.86 -3.14
C THR A 474 -38.32 39.40 -4.18
N THR A 475 -39.62 39.58 -3.86
CA THR A 475 -40.60 40.16 -4.80
C THR A 475 -40.38 41.66 -5.02
N THR A 476 -39.92 42.41 -4.02
CA THR A 476 -39.49 43.81 -4.18
C THR A 476 -38.19 43.91 -4.99
N MET A 477 -37.27 42.94 -4.89
CA MET A 477 -36.10 42.83 -5.77
C MET A 477 -36.47 42.41 -7.20
N VAL A 478 -37.45 41.54 -7.39
CA VAL A 478 -37.96 41.14 -8.72
C VAL A 478 -38.71 42.30 -9.39
N THR A 479 -39.51 43.07 -8.65
CA THR A 479 -40.18 44.28 -9.20
C THR A 479 -39.19 45.42 -9.47
N LYS A 480 -38.15 45.61 -8.65
CA LYS A 480 -37.04 46.54 -8.96
C LYS A 480 -36.26 46.08 -10.20
N SER A 481 -35.95 44.79 -10.30
CA SER A 481 -35.26 44.19 -11.44
C SER A 481 -36.08 44.27 -12.73
N MET A 482 -37.40 44.08 -12.69
CA MET A 482 -38.28 44.25 -13.86
C MET A 482 -38.43 45.73 -14.27
N LYS A 483 -38.36 46.67 -13.32
CA LYS A 483 -38.35 48.12 -13.61
C LYS A 483 -37.02 48.61 -14.18
N GLU A 484 -35.89 47.98 -13.84
CA GLU A 484 -34.56 48.28 -14.39
C GLU A 484 -34.29 47.57 -15.73
N LYS A 485 -34.75 46.31 -15.92
CA LYS A 485 -34.64 45.59 -17.20
C LYS A 485 -35.56 46.14 -18.30
N GLY A 486 -36.72 46.71 -17.95
CA GLY A 486 -37.62 47.33 -18.93
C GLY A 486 -37.09 48.60 -19.60
N SER A 487 -35.99 49.18 -19.11
CA SER A 487 -35.40 50.41 -19.69
C SER A 487 -34.22 50.15 -20.63
N HIS A 488 -33.64 48.94 -20.65
CA HIS A 488 -32.47 48.62 -21.46
C HIS A 488 -32.80 47.88 -22.78
N ASP A 489 -33.95 47.19 -22.84
CA ASP A 489 -34.35 46.41 -24.03
C ASP A 489 -35.00 47.25 -25.14
N ALA A 490 -35.40 48.50 -24.85
CA ALA A 490 -35.95 49.43 -25.86
C ALA A 490 -34.88 50.11 -26.75
N PHE A 491 -33.63 50.19 -26.28
CA PHE A 491 -32.55 50.86 -27.00
C PHE A 491 -31.89 49.94 -28.05
N ASN A 492 -31.74 48.64 -27.73
CA ASN A 492 -31.17 47.66 -28.67
C ASN A 492 -32.14 47.25 -29.80
N GLN A 493 -33.46 47.31 -29.56
CA GLN A 493 -34.46 47.05 -30.60
C GLN A 493 -34.56 48.18 -31.64
N CYS A 494 -34.20 49.42 -31.25
CA CYS A 494 -34.20 50.59 -32.15
C CYS A 494 -32.89 50.69 -32.96
N PHE A 495 -31.77 50.27 -32.39
CA PHE A 495 -30.47 50.27 -33.08
C PHE A 495 -30.34 49.13 -34.11
N MET A 496 -30.90 47.94 -33.82
CA MET A 496 -30.88 46.81 -34.76
C MET A 496 -31.84 47.00 -35.96
N ASN A 497 -32.87 47.82 -35.83
CA ASN A 497 -33.74 48.21 -36.96
C ASN A 497 -33.16 49.34 -37.81
N MET A 498 -32.04 49.94 -37.42
CA MET A 498 -31.41 51.07 -38.14
C MET A 498 -30.15 50.65 -38.91
N LEU A 499 -29.71 49.39 -38.80
CA LEU A 499 -28.44 48.90 -39.39
C LEU A 499 -28.56 47.74 -40.39
N TYR A 500 -29.75 47.23 -40.69
CA TYR A 500 -29.85 46.20 -41.74
C TYR A 500 -31.15 46.27 -42.54
N ASP A 501 -31.57 47.51 -42.81
CA ASP A 501 -32.37 47.90 -43.97
C ASP A 501 -31.43 48.45 -45.09
N THR A 502 -30.22 47.88 -45.16
CA THR A 502 -29.19 48.12 -46.17
C THR A 502 -28.97 46.84 -46.97
N GLY A 503 -29.69 46.73 -48.09
CA GLY A 503 -29.39 45.87 -49.25
C GLY A 503 -29.79 44.41 -49.08
N HIS A 504 -30.96 43.93 -49.50
CA HIS A 504 -31.56 44.04 -50.83
C HIS A 504 -30.61 43.57 -51.96
N LEU A 505 -31.02 42.46 -52.58
CA LEU A 505 -30.47 41.76 -53.76
C LEU A 505 -29.29 40.79 -53.55
N PHE A 506 -29.61 39.52 -53.84
CA PHE A 506 -28.81 38.29 -53.93
C PHE A 506 -28.73 37.41 -52.68
#